data_AF-A0A5K1FIG5-F1
#
_entry.id   AF-A0A5K1FIG5-F1
#
_cell.length_a   1.000
_cell.length_b   1.000
_cell.length_c   1.000
_cell.angle_alpha   90.00
_cell.angle_beta   90.00
_cell.angle_gamma   90.00
#
_symmetry.space_group_name_H-M   'P 1'
#
loop_
_entity.id
_entity.type
_entity.pdbx_description
1 polymer ?
#
loop_
_entity_poly.entity_id
_entity_poly.type
_entity_poly.pdbx_seq_one_letter_code
_entity_poly.pdbx_strand_id
1 'polypeptide(L)'
;MREVKNVAGQVQETIAEINPEYEMWMAHDQSLVAYITSTLSEEVLVGVDDDLSTLELWNVLAITYSQISEARFLQLKRQFQDIKRGT
;
A
#
# COMPACT_ATOMS: atom_id res chain seq x y z
N MET A 1 -13.96 -11.72 -26.80
CA MET A 1 -13.95 -10.37 -27.40
C MET A 1 -14.92 -10.37 -28.57
N ARG A 2 -15.91 -9.46 -28.60
CA ARG A 2 -16.84 -9.33 -29.73
C ARG A 2 -16.24 -8.34 -30.72
N GLU A 3 -15.86 -8.81 -31.90
CA GLU A 3 -15.38 -7.96 -32.98
C GLU A 3 -16.58 -7.25 -33.62
N VAL A 4 -16.61 -5.92 -33.54
CA VAL A 4 -17.62 -5.10 -34.23
C VAL A 4 -17.00 -4.63 -35.53
N LYS A 5 -17.40 -5.22 -36.66
CA LYS A 5 -16.97 -4.79 -38.00
C LYS A 5 -17.89 -3.69 -38.51
N ASN A 6 -17.32 -2.59 -38.97
CA ASN A 6 -18.05 -1.55 -39.68
C ASN A 6 -18.34 -1.96 -41.14
N VAL A 7 -19.23 -1.24 -41.82
CA VAL A 7 -19.79 -1.59 -43.15
C VAL A 7 -18.71 -1.72 -44.25
N ALA A 8 -17.49 -1.23 -44.01
CA ALA A 8 -16.34 -1.32 -44.92
C ALA A 8 -15.39 -2.50 -44.60
N GLY A 9 -15.71 -3.36 -43.63
CA GLY A 9 -14.91 -4.55 -43.28
C GLY A 9 -13.62 -4.25 -42.51
N GLN A 10 -13.47 -3.05 -41.95
CA GLN A 10 -12.32 -2.69 -41.12
C GLN A 10 -12.59 -3.12 -39.67
N VAL A 11 -11.58 -3.74 -39.04
CA VAL A 11 -11.60 -4.05 -37.60
C VAL A 11 -11.56 -2.72 -36.86
N GLN A 12 -12.64 -2.38 -36.18
CA GLN A 12 -12.70 -1.19 -35.34
C GLN A 12 -12.09 -1.59 -33.99
N GLU A 13 -10.81 -1.26 -33.77
CA GLU A 13 -10.23 -1.31 -32.43
C GLU A 13 -10.97 -0.27 -31.58
N THR A 14 -11.91 -0.72 -30.78
CA THR A 14 -12.51 0.10 -29.74
C THR A 14 -11.43 0.32 -28.69
N ILE A 15 -10.65 1.39 -28.84
CA ILE A 15 -9.83 1.89 -27.74
C ILE A 15 -10.84 2.27 -26.66
N ALA A 16 -10.95 1.45 -25.62
CA ALA A 16 -11.75 1.78 -24.46
C ALA A 16 -11.04 2.97 -23.80
N GLU A 17 -11.57 4.16 -24.03
CA GLU A 17 -11.07 5.40 -23.43
C GLU A 17 -11.08 5.21 -21.91
N ILE A 18 -9.90 5.28 -21.29
CA ILE A 18 -9.75 5.10 -19.83
C ILE A 18 -10.54 6.23 -19.16
N ASN A 19 -11.30 5.87 -18.12
CA ASN A 19 -12.08 6.86 -17.38
C ASN A 19 -11.13 7.94 -16.79
N PRO A 20 -11.25 9.22 -17.17
CA PRO A 20 -10.37 10.27 -16.66
C PRO A 20 -10.50 10.47 -15.14
N GLU A 21 -11.65 10.14 -14.54
CA GLU A 21 -11.83 10.16 -13.08
C GLU A 21 -10.96 9.10 -12.40
N TYR A 22 -10.78 7.95 -13.05
CA TYR A 22 -9.92 6.88 -12.56
C TYR A 22 -8.45 7.29 -12.63
N GLU A 23 -8.02 7.98 -13.69
CA GLU A 23 -6.65 8.49 -13.79
C GLU A 23 -6.35 9.53 -12.71
N MET A 24 -7.28 10.46 -12.45
CA MET A 24 -7.16 11.42 -11.36
C MET A 24 -7.10 10.72 -10.00
N TRP A 25 -7.97 9.75 -9.75
CA TRP A 25 -7.95 8.96 -8.53
C TRP A 25 -6.61 8.22 -8.35
N MET A 26 -6.10 7.60 -9.41
CA MET A 26 -4.82 6.89 -9.40
C MET A 26 -3.66 7.83 -9.11
N ALA A 27 -3.63 9.04 -9.70
CA ALA A 27 -2.60 10.02 -9.41
C ALA A 27 -2.59 10.45 -7.93
N HIS A 28 -3.78 10.60 -7.33
CA HIS A 28 -3.90 10.88 -5.91
C HIS A 28 -3.47 9.70 -5.04
N ASP A 29 -3.87 8.48 -5.40
CA ASP A 29 -3.48 7.26 -4.70
C ASP A 29 -1.95 7.10 -4.71
N GLN A 30 -1.31 7.22 -5.88
CA GLN A 30 0.15 7.14 -6.00
C GLN A 30 0.89 8.25 -5.23
N SER A 31 0.31 9.45 -5.15
CA SER A 31 0.87 10.53 -4.31
C SER A 31 0.85 10.18 -2.83
N LEU A 32 -0.20 9.51 -2.35
CA LEU A 32 -0.31 9.06 -0.97
C LEU A 32 0.62 7.87 -0.69
N VAL A 33 0.76 6.92 -1.61
CA VAL A 33 1.76 5.84 -1.53
C VAL A 33 3.14 6.43 -1.35
N ALA A 34 3.57 7.36 -2.22
CA ALA A 34 4.87 8.01 -2.14
C ALA A 34 5.08 8.76 -0.82
N TYR A 35 4.04 9.44 -0.33
CA TYR A 35 4.11 10.11 0.96
C TYR A 35 4.32 9.12 2.10
N ILE A 36 3.52 8.05 2.18
CA ILE A 36 3.65 7.05 3.25
C ILE A 36 5.02 6.38 3.19
N THR A 37 5.45 5.89 2.02
CA THR A 37 6.73 5.19 1.86
C THR A 37 7.92 6.08 2.22
N SER A 38 7.85 7.40 1.97
CA SER A 38 8.89 8.35 2.37
C SER A 38 9.11 8.47 3.89
N THR A 39 8.12 8.05 4.70
CA THR A 39 8.19 8.08 6.16
C THR A 39 8.70 6.77 6.77
N LEU A 40 8.83 5.71 5.98
CA LEU A 40 9.22 4.37 6.43
C LEU A 40 10.75 4.22 6.44
N SER A 41 11.26 3.38 7.35
CA SER A 41 12.66 2.97 7.33
C SER A 41 12.91 1.92 6.24
N GLU A 42 14.17 1.80 5.81
CA GLU A 42 14.59 0.80 4.81
C GLU A 42 14.21 -0.63 5.22
N GLU A 43 14.34 -0.97 6.50
CA GLU A 43 13.92 -2.27 7.04
C GLU A 43 12.43 -2.58 6.84
N VAL A 44 11.57 -1.55 6.92
CA VAL A 44 10.13 -1.71 6.71
C VAL A 44 9.82 -1.78 5.22
N LEU A 45 10.53 -1.03 4.39
CA LEU A 45 10.33 -1.00 2.92
C LEU A 45 10.64 -2.34 2.25
N VAL A 46 11.62 -3.12 2.74
CA VAL A 46 11.93 -4.46 2.19
C VAL A 46 10.74 -5.42 2.26
N GLY A 47 9.80 -5.21 3.17
CA GLY A 47 8.60 -6.03 3.33
C GLY A 47 7.36 -5.50 2.61
N VAL A 48 7.45 -4.38 1.87
CA VAL A 48 6.34 -3.75 1.16
C VAL A 48 6.44 -4.07 -0.33
N ASP A 49 5.31 -4.43 -0.94
CA ASP A 49 5.21 -4.68 -2.39
C ASP A 49 5.14 -3.34 -3.15
N ASP A 50 5.76 -3.27 -4.33
CA ASP A 50 5.90 -2.05 -5.13
C ASP A 50 4.58 -1.64 -5.81
N ASP A 51 3.64 -2.58 -6.00
CA ASP A 51 2.40 -2.37 -6.78
C ASP A 51 1.14 -2.24 -5.91
N LEU A 52 1.26 -1.70 -4.70
CA LEU A 52 0.12 -1.53 -3.78
C LEU A 52 -0.62 -0.20 -3.99
N SER A 53 -1.95 -0.24 -3.88
CA SER A 53 -2.72 0.96 -3.63
C SER A 53 -2.45 1.51 -2.22
N THR A 54 -2.75 2.79 -1.98
CA THR A 54 -2.59 3.40 -0.64
C THR A 54 -3.32 2.61 0.45
N LEU A 55 -4.52 2.11 0.12
CA LEU A 55 -5.35 1.35 1.05
C LEU A 55 -4.70 0.01 1.42
N GLU A 56 -4.18 -0.70 0.43
CA GLU A 56 -3.49 -1.98 0.65
C GLU A 56 -2.21 -1.79 1.45
N LEU A 57 -1.40 -0.80 1.08
CA LEU A 57 -0.20 -0.41 1.83
C LEU A 57 -0.54 -0.12 3.30
N TRP A 58 -1.55 0.71 3.55
CA TRP A 58 -1.97 1.04 4.91
C TRP A 58 -2.42 -0.20 5.70
N ASN A 59 -3.18 -1.09 5.06
CA ASN A 59 -3.64 -2.33 5.69
C ASN A 59 -2.46 -3.27 6.02
N VAL A 60 -1.50 -3.43 5.12
CA VAL A 60 -0.29 -4.24 5.36
C VAL A 60 0.48 -3.68 6.57
N LEU A 61 0.70 -2.38 6.61
CA LEU A 61 1.37 -1.72 7.73
C LEU A 61 0.60 -1.89 9.03
N ALA A 62 -0.71 -1.67 9.01
CA ALA A 62 -1.57 -1.85 10.17
C ALA A 62 -1.52 -3.29 10.66
N ILE A 63 -1.76 -4.30 9.81
CA ILE A 63 -1.76 -5.71 10.22
C ILE A 63 -0.39 -6.14 10.79
N THR A 64 0.69 -5.67 10.18
CA THR A 64 2.06 -6.05 10.57
C THR A 64 2.50 -5.38 11.86
N TYR A 65 2.24 -4.08 12.02
CA TYR A 65 2.81 -3.28 13.09
C TYR A 65 1.81 -2.88 14.20
N SER A 66 0.50 -3.05 13.99
CA SER A 66 -0.52 -2.80 15.05
C SER A 66 -0.59 -3.91 16.10
N GLN A 67 0.15 -5.01 15.93
CA GLN A 67 0.19 -6.10 16.90
C GLN A 67 0.92 -5.67 18.18
N ILE A 68 0.15 -5.15 19.13
CA ILE A 68 0.50 -5.20 20.55
C ILE A 68 0.03 -6.57 21.05
N SER A 69 0.87 -7.60 20.86
CA SER A 69 0.58 -8.89 21.50
C SER A 69 0.71 -8.71 23.03
N GLU A 70 -0.14 -9.38 23.80
CA GLU A 70 -0.07 -9.37 25.26
C GLU A 70 1.33 -9.81 25.73
N ALA A 71 1.95 -10.74 24.99
CA ALA A 71 3.34 -11.14 25.18
C ALA A 71 4.33 -9.98 24.99
N ARG A 72 4.21 -9.17 23.93
CA ARG A 72 5.05 -7.99 23.68
C ARG A 72 4.86 -6.93 24.76
N PHE A 73 3.63 -6.72 25.22
CA PHE A 73 3.32 -5.84 26.34
C PHE A 73 3.99 -6.32 27.65
N LEU A 74 3.84 -7.59 28.00
CA LEU A 74 4.46 -8.18 29.19
C LEU A 74 5.99 -8.17 29.11
N GLN A 75 6.55 -8.41 27.92
CA GLN A 75 7.99 -8.30 27.67
C GLN A 75 8.50 -6.87 27.89
N LEU A 76 7.82 -5.86 27.32
CA LEU A 76 8.17 -4.45 27.53
C LEU A 76 8.08 -4.08 29.01
N LYS A 77 7.02 -4.52 29.70
CA LYS A 77 6.84 -4.28 31.13
C LYS A 77 7.99 -4.86 31.97
N ARG A 78 8.44 -6.08 31.63
CA ARG A 78 9.60 -6.70 32.27
C ARG A 78 10.88 -5.90 32.00
N GLN A 79 11.13 -5.51 30.75
CA GLN A 79 12.27 -4.68 30.39
C GLN A 79 12.30 -3.38 31.20
N PHE A 80 11.15 -2.70 31.36
CA PHE A 80 11.05 -1.50 32.19
C PHE A 80 11.36 -1.75 33.66
N GLN A 81 10.95 -2.89 34.22
CA GLN A 81 11.27 -3.24 35.61
C GLN A 81 12.76 -3.54 35.80
N ASP A 82 13.40 -4.12 34.78
CA ASP A 82 14.82 -4.49 34.82
C ASP A 82 15.75 -3.30 34.52
N ILE A 83 15.23 -2.20 33.96
CA ILE A 83 15.97 -0.94 33.84
C ILE A 83 16.22 -0.38 35.24
N LYS A 84 17.39 -0.68 35.78
CA LYS A 84 17.93 0.04 36.93
C LYS A 84 18.54 1.34 36.42
N ARG A 85 18.17 2.45 37.05
CA ARG A 85 18.82 3.74 36.81
C ARG A 85 20.34 3.54 37.00
N GLY A 86 21.13 3.90 36.00
CA GLY A 86 22.56 3.60 35.92
C GLY A 86 23.30 3.91 37.23
N THR A 87 24.31 3.09 37.50
CA THR A 87 25.29 3.28 38.58
C THR A 87 26.07 4.58 38.39
#